data_AF-A0A397JGT3-F1
#
_entry.id   AF-A0A397JGT3-F1
#
_cell.length_a   1.000
_cell.length_b   1.000
_cell.length_c   1.000
_cell.angle_alpha   90.00
_cell.angle_beta   90.00
_cell.angle_gamma   90.00
#
_symmetry.space_group_name_H-M   'P 1'
#
loop_
_entity.id
_entity.type
_entity.pdbx_description
1 polymer ?
#
loop_
_entity_poly.entity_id
_entity_poly.type
_entity_poly.pdbx_seq_one_letter_code
_entity_poly.pdbx_strand_id
1 'polypeptide(L)'
;MFSIGAIVHKSAHACQKEIKRTYNMTDTKPIIKNVDMTEEMQHEAVECANQALEKYSIEKDIAAFVKREFDKRYGTTWHCIVGRNFGSYVTHETKHFIYFYIGQIAILLFKSG
;
A
#
# COMPACT_ATOMS: atom_id res chain seq x y z
N MET A 1 -34.04 -24.42 10.91
CA MET A 1 -34.22 -23.31 9.95
C MET A 1 -33.05 -22.35 10.13
N PHE A 2 -31.87 -22.71 9.59
CA PHE A 2 -30.69 -21.84 9.71
C PHE A 2 -30.89 -20.66 8.76
N SER A 3 -31.13 -19.48 9.34
CA SER A 3 -31.43 -18.25 8.60
C SER A 3 -30.31 -17.94 7.60
N ILE A 4 -30.68 -17.72 6.33
CA ILE A 4 -29.77 -17.46 5.20
C ILE A 4 -28.82 -16.27 5.51
N GLY A 5 -29.25 -15.32 6.35
CA GLY A 5 -28.43 -14.19 6.80
C GLY A 5 -27.19 -14.57 7.62
N ALA A 6 -27.20 -15.69 8.34
CA ALA A 6 -26.05 -16.13 9.14
C ALA A 6 -24.92 -16.75 8.30
N ILE A 7 -25.26 -17.28 7.11
CA ILE A 7 -24.30 -17.91 6.19
C ILE A 7 -23.53 -16.83 5.42
N VAL A 8 -24.22 -15.79 4.95
CA VAL A 8 -23.59 -14.65 4.24
C VAL A 8 -22.61 -13.90 5.15
N HIS A 9 -22.98 -13.67 6.41
CA HIS A 9 -22.13 -12.95 7.36
C HIS A 9 -20.86 -13.75 7.73
N LYS A 10 -20.96 -15.08 7.86
CA LYS A 10 -19.78 -15.94 8.09
C LYS A 10 -18.85 -15.99 6.87
N SER A 11 -19.40 -15.94 5.65
CA SER A 11 -18.61 -15.94 4.41
C SER A 11 -17.76 -14.68 4.24
N ALA A 12 -18.31 -13.50 4.56
CA ALA A 12 -17.58 -12.23 4.50
C ALA A 12 -16.44 -12.18 5.54
N HIS A 13 -16.71 -12.63 6.78
CA HIS A 13 -15.67 -12.70 7.81
C HIS A 13 -14.57 -13.72 7.50
N ALA A 14 -14.90 -14.86 6.88
CA ALA A 14 -13.93 -15.87 6.46
C ALA A 14 -13.01 -15.35 5.33
N CYS A 15 -13.58 -14.68 4.32
CA CYS A 15 -12.82 -14.03 3.24
C CYS A 15 -11.85 -12.97 3.78
N GLN A 16 -12.31 -12.11 4.71
CA GLN A 16 -11.46 -11.10 5.35
C GLN A 16 -10.31 -11.74 6.14
N LYS A 17 -10.57 -12.90 6.79
CA LYS A 17 -9.55 -13.64 7.54
C LYS A 17 -8.52 -14.30 6.63
N GLU A 18 -8.90 -14.86 5.50
CA GLU A 18 -7.95 -15.44 4.54
C GLU A 18 -7.03 -14.39 3.90
N ILE A 19 -7.57 -13.20 3.60
CA ILE A 19 -6.78 -12.06 3.10
C ILE A 19 -5.78 -11.56 4.16
N LYS A 20 -6.20 -11.47 5.43
CA LYS A 20 -5.27 -11.15 6.53
C LYS A 20 -4.23 -12.26 6.75
N ARG A 21 -4.60 -13.53 6.55
CA ARG A 21 -3.68 -14.68 6.70
C ARG A 21 -2.59 -14.71 5.63
N THR A 22 -2.81 -14.07 4.47
CA THR A 22 -1.75 -13.89 3.46
C THR A 22 -0.78 -12.76 3.81
N TYR A 23 -1.20 -11.81 4.64
CA TYR A 23 -0.37 -10.76 5.22
C TYR A 23 0.09 -11.17 6.62
N ASN A 24 0.90 -12.23 6.71
CA ASN A 24 1.62 -12.48 7.96
C ASN A 24 2.65 -11.37 8.13
N MET A 25 2.36 -10.41 9.02
CA MET A 25 3.30 -9.40 9.50
C MET A 25 4.35 -10.07 10.40
N THR A 26 5.24 -10.84 9.79
CA THR A 26 6.59 -11.04 10.32
C THR A 26 7.39 -9.87 9.80
N ASP A 27 7.97 -9.04 10.67
CA ASP A 27 8.93 -7.95 10.41
C ASP A 27 9.62 -8.00 9.03
N THR A 28 8.89 -7.63 7.97
CA THR A 28 9.38 -7.76 6.59
C THR A 28 10.06 -6.45 6.26
N LYS A 29 11.38 -6.43 6.48
CA LYS A 29 12.25 -5.34 6.07
C LYS A 29 11.89 -4.89 4.64
N PRO A 30 11.66 -3.58 4.42
CA PRO A 30 11.36 -3.05 3.10
C PRO A 30 12.52 -3.33 2.13
N ILE A 31 12.19 -3.75 0.92
CA ILE A 31 13.15 -3.97 -0.17
C ILE A 31 12.94 -2.87 -1.21
N ILE A 32 13.81 -1.87 -1.19
CA ILE A 32 13.80 -0.78 -2.16
C ILE A 32 14.30 -1.30 -3.51
N LYS A 33 13.52 -1.08 -4.57
CA LYS A 33 13.85 -1.49 -5.93
C LYS A 33 14.34 -0.34 -6.77
N ASN A 34 13.72 0.82 -6.61
CA ASN A 34 14.16 2.05 -7.24
C ASN A 34 13.71 3.25 -6.40
N VAL A 35 14.50 4.31 -6.38
CA VAL A 35 14.24 5.51 -5.60
C VAL A 35 14.89 6.71 -6.26
N ASP A 36 14.14 7.81 -6.31
CA ASP A 36 14.59 9.16 -6.63
C ASP A 36 13.85 10.11 -5.69
N MET A 37 14.38 10.28 -4.47
CA MET A 37 13.94 11.20 -3.41
C MET A 37 15.00 11.25 -2.31
N THR A 38 14.82 12.07 -1.27
CA THR A 38 15.75 12.11 -0.13
C THR A 38 15.56 10.89 0.79
N GLU A 39 16.59 10.56 1.58
CA GLU A 39 16.54 9.44 2.52
C GLU A 39 15.44 9.62 3.58
N GLU A 40 15.21 10.85 4.02
CA GLU A 40 14.16 11.18 4.97
C GLU A 40 12.78 10.91 4.37
N MET A 41 12.52 11.38 3.14
CA MET A 41 11.26 11.15 2.44
C MET A 41 11.05 9.66 2.14
N GLN A 42 12.12 8.94 1.80
CA GLN A 42 12.09 7.49 1.62
C GLN A 42 11.68 6.77 2.91
N HIS A 43 12.25 7.17 4.05
CA HIS A 43 11.90 6.61 5.35
C HIS A 43 10.43 6.87 5.69
N GLU A 44 9.95 8.10 5.49
CA GLU A 44 8.56 8.46 5.68
C GLU A 44 7.61 7.67 4.76
N ALA A 45 8.01 7.37 3.52
CA ALA A 45 7.22 6.57 2.59
C ALA A 45 7.04 5.13 3.09
N VAL A 46 8.11 4.52 3.59
CA VAL A 46 8.09 3.18 4.18
C VAL A 46 7.24 3.15 5.45
N GLU A 47 7.42 4.10 6.36
CA GLU A 47 6.63 4.17 7.59
C GLU A 47 5.13 4.38 7.30
N CYS A 48 4.81 5.29 6.37
CA CYS A 48 3.44 5.53 5.94
C CYS A 48 2.80 4.26 5.36
N ALA A 49 3.55 3.52 4.53
CA ALA A 49 3.08 2.25 3.99
C ALA A 49 2.88 1.20 5.08
N ASN A 50 3.81 1.02 6.01
CA ASN A 50 3.64 0.09 7.14
C ASN A 50 2.37 0.40 7.95
N GLN A 51 2.14 1.67 8.29
CA GLN A 51 0.92 2.09 8.99
C GLN A 51 -0.35 1.80 8.19
N ALA A 52 -0.30 1.95 6.87
CA ALA A 52 -1.42 1.64 5.99
C ALA A 52 -1.70 0.12 5.96
N LEU A 53 -0.65 -0.71 5.90
CA LEU A 53 -0.74 -2.16 5.89
C LEU A 53 -1.28 -2.74 7.20
N GLU A 54 -1.01 -2.10 8.34
CA GLU A 54 -1.58 -2.48 9.63
C GLU A 54 -3.09 -2.19 9.72
N LYS A 55 -3.53 -1.08 9.10
CA LYS A 55 -4.91 -0.58 9.20
C LYS A 55 -5.84 -1.16 8.14
N TYR A 56 -5.33 -1.41 6.95
CA TYR A 56 -6.14 -1.75 5.77
C TYR A 56 -5.70 -3.08 5.17
N SER A 57 -6.69 -3.88 4.74
CA SER A 57 -6.45 -5.16 4.06
C SER A 57 -6.69 -5.11 2.55
N ILE A 58 -7.23 -4.00 2.04
CA ILE A 58 -7.57 -3.81 0.62
C ILE A 58 -6.54 -2.88 0.00
N GLU A 59 -5.89 -3.33 -1.07
CA GLU A 59 -4.79 -2.62 -1.77
C GLU A 59 -5.20 -1.18 -2.16
N LYS A 60 -6.42 -1.01 -2.66
CA LYS A 60 -7.01 0.31 -2.97
C LYS A 60 -7.00 1.26 -1.77
N ASP A 61 -7.34 0.77 -0.59
CA ASP A 61 -7.44 1.60 0.62
C ASP A 61 -6.05 1.94 1.18
N ILE A 62 -5.11 1.01 1.07
CA ILE A 62 -3.68 1.23 1.38
C ILE A 62 -3.13 2.34 0.47
N ALA A 63 -3.32 2.22 -0.84
CA ALA A 63 -2.86 3.19 -1.82
C ALA A 63 -3.47 4.58 -1.57
N ALA A 64 -4.77 4.64 -1.30
CA ALA A 64 -5.47 5.88 -1.01
C ALA A 64 -4.98 6.56 0.28
N PHE A 65 -4.62 5.77 1.31
CA PHE A 65 -4.03 6.31 2.54
C PHE A 65 -2.66 6.93 2.29
N VAL A 66 -1.75 6.18 1.66
CA VAL A 66 -0.37 6.66 1.39
C VAL A 66 -0.39 7.91 0.50
N LYS A 67 -1.18 7.87 -0.58
CA LYS A 67 -1.37 9.03 -1.47
C LYS A 67 -1.81 10.28 -0.69
N ARG A 68 -2.86 10.15 0.13
CA ARG A 68 -3.42 11.29 0.86
C ARG A 68 -2.43 11.88 1.87
N GLU A 69 -1.68 11.04 2.57
CA GLU A 69 -0.66 11.52 3.51
C GLU A 69 0.48 12.26 2.78
N PHE A 70 0.92 11.75 1.63
CA PHE A 70 1.95 12.40 0.83
C PHE A 70 1.47 13.70 0.18
N ASP A 71 0.22 13.75 -0.32
CA ASP A 71 -0.41 14.99 -0.80
C ASP A 71 -0.45 16.05 0.31
N LYS A 72 -0.76 15.65 1.54
CA LYS A 72 -0.84 16.56 2.69
C LYS A 72 0.54 17.08 3.11
N ARG A 73 1.57 16.23 3.09
CA ARG A 73 2.92 16.58 3.57
C ARG A 73 3.77 17.30 2.54
N TYR A 74 3.69 16.87 1.27
CA TYR A 74 4.59 17.30 0.20
C TYR A 74 3.86 17.95 -0.99
N GLY A 75 2.58 18.29 -0.79
CA GLY A 75 1.72 18.92 -1.78
C GLY A 75 1.23 17.95 -2.86
N THR A 76 0.11 18.28 -3.48
CA THR A 76 -0.47 17.52 -4.61
C THR A 76 0.39 17.63 -5.88
N THR A 77 0.34 16.72 -6.85
CA THR A 77 -0.50 15.51 -6.90
C THR A 77 0.37 14.25 -6.85
N TRP A 78 0.23 13.48 -5.77
CA TRP A 78 0.84 12.17 -5.64
C TRP A 78 -0.07 11.08 -6.21
N HIS A 79 0.56 10.01 -6.66
CA HIS A 79 -0.05 8.81 -7.17
C HIS A 79 0.55 7.61 -6.46
N CYS A 80 -0.30 6.67 -6.04
CA CYS A 80 0.15 5.46 -5.36
C CYS A 80 -0.52 4.24 -5.99
N ILE A 81 0.28 3.21 -6.27
CA ILE A 81 -0.16 1.90 -6.75
C ILE A 81 0.34 0.87 -5.75
N VAL A 82 -0.55 -0.04 -5.33
CA VAL A 82 -0.25 -1.13 -4.41
C VAL A 82 -0.78 -2.41 -5.02
N GLY A 83 0.03 -3.46 -5.03
CA GLY A 83 -0.40 -4.75 -5.54
C GLY A 83 0.68 -5.82 -5.47
N ARG A 84 0.27 -7.09 -5.58
CA ARG A 84 1.21 -8.23 -5.66
C ARG A 84 1.83 -8.38 -7.05
N ASN A 85 1.05 -8.12 -8.10
CA ASN A 85 1.44 -8.32 -9.49
C ASN A 85 0.98 -7.14 -10.34
N PHE A 86 1.91 -6.28 -10.74
CA PHE A 86 1.67 -5.24 -11.74
C PHE A 86 2.97 -4.86 -12.44
N GLY A 87 2.81 -4.32 -13.66
CA GLY A 87 3.86 -3.58 -14.36
C GLY A 87 3.38 -2.15 -14.57
N SER A 88 4.29 -1.18 -14.48
CA SER A 88 3.97 0.24 -14.64
C SER A 88 5.02 0.93 -15.48
N TYR A 89 4.57 1.79 -16.38
CA TYR A 89 5.41 2.76 -17.09
C TYR A 89 4.84 4.14 -16.82
N VAL A 90 5.53 4.95 -16.02
CA VAL A 90 5.05 6.25 -15.54
C VAL A 90 6.10 7.32 -15.73
N THR A 91 5.66 8.52 -16.08
CA THR A 91 6.47 9.74 -15.99
C THR A 91 6.23 10.38 -14.63
N HIS A 92 7.27 10.89 -13.98
CA HIS A 92 7.21 11.48 -12.66
C HIS A 92 8.10 12.73 -12.58
N GLU A 93 7.80 13.59 -11.61
CA GLU A 93 8.66 14.72 -11.25
C GLU A 93 9.97 14.22 -10.61
N THR A 94 11.08 14.89 -10.90
CA THR A 94 12.38 14.57 -10.29
C THR A 94 12.32 14.63 -8.77
N LYS A 95 13.03 13.73 -8.09
CA LYS A 95 13.13 13.64 -6.62
C LYS A 95 11.83 13.29 -5.89
N HIS A 96 10.82 12.78 -6.59
CA HIS A 96 9.54 12.39 -6.00
C HIS A 96 9.07 11.02 -6.51
N PHE A 97 9.94 10.01 -6.45
CA PHE A 97 9.63 8.65 -6.91
C PHE A 97 10.23 7.58 -6.01
N ILE A 98 9.45 6.56 -5.67
CA ILE A 98 9.93 5.38 -4.96
C ILE A 98 9.13 4.14 -5.36
N TYR A 99 9.85 3.03 -5.54
CA TYR A 99 9.31 1.70 -5.78
C TYR A 99 9.96 0.70 -4.84
N PHE A 100 9.15 0.03 -4.01
CA PHE A 100 9.65 -0.90 -3.00
C PHE A 100 8.65 -2.01 -2.71
N TYR A 101 9.13 -3.04 -2.03
CA TYR A 101 8.31 -4.14 -1.53
C TYR A 101 8.31 -4.16 0.00
N ILE A 102 7.14 -4.45 0.59
CA ILE A 102 7.02 -4.92 1.97
C ILE A 102 6.44 -6.33 1.89
N GLY A 103 7.25 -7.34 2.23
CA GLY A 103 6.90 -8.74 2.00
C GLY A 103 6.64 -9.01 0.51
N GLN A 104 5.43 -9.46 0.19
CA GLN A 104 5.03 -9.81 -1.19
C GLN A 104 4.32 -8.68 -1.92
N ILE A 105 4.19 -7.50 -1.32
CA ILE A 105 3.38 -6.42 -1.87
C ILE A 105 4.29 -5.29 -2.32
N ALA A 106 4.16 -4.96 -3.61
CA ALA A 106 4.84 -3.85 -4.22
C ALA A 106 4.04 -2.58 -4.00
N ILE A 107 4.75 -1.51 -3.66
CA ILE A 107 4.24 -0.16 -3.50
C ILE A 107 5.06 0.74 -4.42
N LEU A 108 4.35 1.41 -5.33
CA LEU A 108 4.88 2.43 -6.21
C LEU A 108 4.23 3.76 -5.83
N LEU A 109 5.05 4.75 -5.49
CA LEU A 109 4.61 6.07 -5.08
C LEU A 109 5.40 7.11 -5.87
N PHE A 110 4.70 8.02 -6.54
CA PHE A 110 5.34 9.05 -7.36
C PHE A 110 4.49 10.31 -7.44
N LYS A 111 5.12 11.44 -7.73
CA LYS A 111 4.45 12.72 -7.98
C LYS A 111 4.46 13.04 -9.47
N SER A 112 3.34 13.57 -9.97
CA SER A 112 3.20 14.02 -11.35
C SER A 112 2.13 15.11 -11.41
N GLY A 113 2.44 16.22 -12.10
CA GLY A 113 1.51 17.34 -12.30
C GLY A 113 2.18 18.53 -12.95
#